data_AF-A0A2M8JY62-F1
#
_entry.id   AF-A0A2M8JY62-F1
#
_cell.length_a   1.000
_cell.length_b   1.000
_cell.length_c   1.000
_cell.angle_alpha   90.00
_cell.angle_beta   90.00
_cell.angle_gamma   90.00
#
_symmetry.space_group_name_H-M   'P 1'
#
loop_
_entity.id
_entity.type
_entity.pdbx_description
1 polymer ?
#
loop_
_entity_poly.entity_id
_entity_poly.type
_entity_poly.pdbx_seq_one_letter_code
_entity_poly.pdbx_strand_id
1 'polypeptide(L)'
;MEQVYPVDFFDGMQAGAKPALMYFNAEGIFIQLGQYWNKEDSVLFYNYHQCKTQQTGNELFVFLNKDATNYISFSVNGSFVQDLKQQLERKDSSFAGSLLRMNAFTLLLMVLLLFSGVYWAISTIVPWAGLKLIKPKTETTLGEKMHESMMRGETIDEKRTALLQQFAKELQLSKDYPIKLTVVKNKEVNAYAIPGGNIVVYTGIIKAMKSPDELAALLGHEAAHINERHSLKSILRSAATGLLVSVVLNDVSGIFSIIVENAEGLRTMHFSRGIEANADEEGMKLLVKNGIHPLAMKKLMQRLKENTPEIPDAFSFMLSHPATDERIKHANEFAIPYKKSSFAPNPVLDSLWSELK
;
A
#
# COMPACT_ATOMS: atom_id res chain seq x y z
N MET A 1 -39.80 37.44 26.47
CA MET A 1 -41.03 36.64 26.31
C MET A 1 -41.06 36.19 24.86
N GLU A 2 -41.09 34.88 24.61
CA GLU A 2 -41.30 34.36 23.26
C GLU A 2 -42.62 34.93 22.75
N GLN A 3 -42.59 35.58 21.59
CA GLN A 3 -43.77 36.26 21.07
C GLN A 3 -44.72 35.19 20.54
N VAL A 4 -45.86 35.03 21.21
CA VAL A 4 -46.89 34.07 20.86
C VAL A 4 -47.89 34.73 19.91
N TYR A 5 -48.29 34.01 18.87
CA TYR A 5 -49.14 34.51 17.78
C TYR A 5 -50.39 33.64 17.62
N PRO A 6 -51.58 34.25 17.47
CA PRO A 6 -52.79 33.52 17.15
C PRO A 6 -52.72 32.99 15.71
N VAL A 7 -53.05 31.71 15.55
CA VAL A 7 -53.08 31.02 14.26
C VAL A 7 -54.32 30.15 14.13
N ASP A 8 -54.78 29.98 12.91
CA ASP A 8 -55.79 28.98 12.55
C ASP A 8 -55.09 27.66 12.28
N PHE A 9 -55.26 26.68 13.17
CA PHE A 9 -54.68 25.35 13.05
C PHE A 9 -55.70 24.37 12.47
N PHE A 10 -55.30 23.67 11.41
CA PHE A 10 -56.09 22.62 10.78
C PHE A 10 -55.42 21.29 11.08
N ASP A 11 -56.15 20.39 11.74
CA ASP A 11 -55.64 19.10 12.21
C ASP A 11 -55.78 17.96 11.20
N GLY A 12 -56.36 18.24 10.02
CA GLY A 12 -56.61 17.26 8.96
C GLY A 12 -57.68 16.21 9.28
N MET A 13 -58.31 16.29 10.46
CA MET A 13 -59.26 15.31 10.98
C MET A 13 -60.68 15.87 11.08
N GLN A 14 -60.82 17.16 11.35
CA GLN A 14 -62.12 17.84 11.51
C GLN A 14 -62.30 18.93 10.46
N ALA A 15 -63.57 19.17 10.07
CA ALA A 15 -63.92 20.27 9.18
C ALA A 15 -63.91 21.60 9.97
N GLY A 16 -62.89 22.42 9.75
CA GLY A 16 -62.79 23.77 10.29
C GLY A 16 -61.47 24.06 11.01
N ALA A 17 -61.14 25.35 11.13
CA ALA A 17 -59.98 25.82 11.87
C ALA A 17 -60.21 25.67 13.38
N LYS A 18 -59.17 25.25 14.10
CA LYS A 18 -59.12 25.33 15.56
C LYS A 18 -58.28 26.56 15.94
N PRO A 19 -58.81 27.50 16.75
CA PRO A 19 -58.01 28.61 17.22
C PRO A 19 -56.87 28.06 18.07
N ALA A 20 -55.65 28.46 17.71
CA ALA A 20 -54.45 28.02 18.37
C ALA A 20 -53.49 29.19 18.55
N LEU A 21 -52.53 28.99 19.43
CA LEU A 21 -51.43 29.90 19.67
C LEU A 21 -50.14 29.23 19.25
N MET A 22 -49.31 29.96 18.52
CA MET A 22 -48.04 29.49 17.99
C MET A 22 -46.89 30.36 18.47
N TYR A 23 -45.77 29.73 18.77
CA TYR A 23 -44.48 30.39 18.71
C TYR A 23 -43.48 29.48 17.97
N PHE A 24 -42.35 30.03 17.57
CA PHE A 24 -41.29 29.26 16.95
C PHE A 24 -39.94 29.71 17.48
N ASN A 25 -38.98 28.80 17.48
CA ASN A 25 -37.60 29.08 17.88
C ASN A 25 -36.63 28.38 16.91
N ALA A 26 -35.37 28.23 17.30
CA ALA A 26 -34.37 27.55 16.46
C ALA A 26 -34.64 26.04 16.25
N GLU A 27 -35.43 25.42 17.13
CA GLU A 27 -35.68 23.97 17.13
C GLU A 27 -36.91 23.59 16.29
N GLY A 28 -37.92 24.45 16.24
CA GLY A 28 -39.13 24.19 15.46
C GLY A 28 -40.30 25.11 15.78
N ILE A 29 -41.47 24.68 15.33
CA ILE A 29 -42.77 25.33 15.51
C ILE A 29 -43.50 24.64 16.66
N PHE A 30 -44.02 25.45 17.58
CA PHE A 30 -44.76 25.01 18.76
C PHE A 30 -46.19 25.56 18.69
N ILE A 31 -47.19 24.68 18.84
CA ILE A 31 -48.61 25.03 18.72
C ILE A 31 -49.37 24.53 19.94
N GLN A 32 -50.09 25.43 20.60
CA GLN A 32 -51.01 25.12 21.69
C GLN A 32 -52.44 25.43 21.24
N LEU A 33 -53.36 24.47 21.39
CA LEU A 33 -54.77 24.67 21.07
C LEU A 33 -55.45 25.52 22.15
N GLY A 34 -56.28 26.48 21.76
CA GLY A 34 -57.00 27.36 22.67
C GLY A 34 -56.70 28.84 22.46
N GLN A 35 -57.35 29.69 23.27
CA GLN A 35 -57.27 31.16 23.14
C GLN A 35 -56.26 31.81 24.09
N TYR A 36 -55.73 31.06 25.07
CA TYR A 36 -54.82 31.57 26.08
C TYR A 36 -53.59 30.67 26.19
N TRP A 37 -52.41 31.27 26.28
CA TRP A 37 -51.17 30.52 26.42
C TRP A 37 -51.00 30.08 27.87
N ASN A 38 -50.88 28.77 28.09
CA ASN A 38 -50.61 28.20 29.40
C ASN A 38 -49.42 27.23 29.28
N LYS A 39 -48.36 27.51 30.04
CA LYS A 39 -47.11 26.73 30.01
C LYS A 39 -47.27 25.29 30.52
N GLU A 40 -48.33 25.00 31.27
CA GLU A 40 -48.61 23.67 31.82
C GLU A 40 -49.42 22.77 30.86
N ASP A 41 -49.97 23.34 29.78
CA ASP A 41 -50.75 22.59 28.80
C ASP A 41 -49.86 21.92 27.75
N SER A 42 -50.40 20.89 27.10
CA SER A 42 -49.73 20.18 26.01
C SER A 42 -49.48 21.08 24.80
N VAL A 43 -48.24 21.09 24.32
CA VAL A 43 -47.80 21.81 23.11
C VAL A 43 -47.42 20.80 22.03
N LEU A 44 -47.96 20.98 20.83
CA LEU A 44 -47.57 20.23 19.64
C LEU A 44 -46.27 20.80 19.09
N PHE A 45 -45.27 19.94 18.87
CA PHE A 45 -43.98 20.31 18.32
C PHE A 45 -43.82 19.79 16.88
N TYR A 46 -43.40 20.67 15.98
CA TYR A 46 -43.15 20.37 14.59
C TYR A 46 -41.75 20.84 14.18
N ASN A 47 -40.95 19.92 13.65
CA ASN A 47 -39.61 20.23 13.16
C ASN A 47 -39.69 20.87 11.76
N TYR A 48 -38.88 21.90 11.51
CA TYR A 48 -38.83 22.58 10.21
C TYR A 48 -38.58 21.64 9.02
N HIS A 49 -37.83 20.54 9.19
CA HIS A 49 -37.56 19.56 8.12
C HIS A 49 -38.81 18.82 7.62
N GLN A 50 -39.89 18.83 8.41
CA GLN A 50 -41.15 18.19 8.06
C GLN A 50 -42.15 19.19 7.47
N CYS A 51 -41.84 20.49 7.53
CA CYS A 51 -42.73 21.55 7.12
C CYS A 51 -42.58 21.86 5.62
N LYS A 52 -43.69 22.21 4.96
CA LYS A 52 -43.70 22.74 3.59
C LYS A 52 -44.53 24.02 3.56
N THR A 53 -44.15 24.96 2.70
CA THR A 53 -44.87 26.22 2.54
C THR A 53 -45.54 26.29 1.18
N GLN A 54 -46.72 26.89 1.13
CA GLN A 54 -47.43 27.26 -0.09
C GLN A 54 -48.09 28.61 0.12
N GLN A 55 -47.92 29.54 -0.83
CA GLN A 55 -48.57 30.84 -0.76
C GLN A 55 -49.63 30.96 -1.85
N THR A 56 -50.83 31.39 -1.49
CA THR A 56 -51.94 31.64 -2.42
C THR A 56 -52.47 33.05 -2.16
N GLY A 57 -52.23 33.97 -3.08
CA GLY A 57 -52.57 35.38 -2.89
C GLY A 57 -51.88 35.97 -1.65
N ASN A 58 -52.68 36.48 -0.70
CA ASN A 58 -52.21 37.09 0.54
C ASN A 58 -52.20 36.13 1.75
N GLU A 59 -52.35 34.83 1.52
CA GLU A 59 -52.30 33.80 2.57
C GLU A 59 -51.10 32.87 2.37
N LEU A 60 -50.38 32.62 3.46
CA LEU A 60 -49.34 31.59 3.54
C LEU A 60 -49.87 30.39 4.30
N PHE A 61 -49.75 29.22 3.68
CA PHE A 61 -50.02 27.92 4.26
C PHE A 61 -48.68 27.31 4.65
N VAL A 62 -48.54 26.93 5.92
CA VAL A 62 -47.42 26.12 6.41
C VAL A 62 -47.97 24.76 6.79
N PHE A 63 -47.71 23.77 5.93
CA PHE A 63 -47.99 22.37 6.21
C PHE A 63 -46.96 21.87 7.21
N LEU A 64 -47.43 21.27 8.30
CA LEU A 64 -46.63 20.91 9.47
C LEU A 64 -46.15 19.46 9.44
N ASN A 65 -46.62 18.67 8.47
CA ASN A 65 -46.22 17.28 8.27
C ASN A 65 -45.99 16.95 6.78
N LYS A 66 -45.30 15.82 6.54
CA LYS A 66 -44.93 15.37 5.18
C LYS A 66 -46.14 15.09 4.29
N ASP A 67 -47.21 14.60 4.89
CA ASP A 67 -48.46 14.22 4.21
C ASP A 67 -49.41 15.41 3.98
N ALA A 68 -49.01 16.61 4.43
CA ALA A 68 -49.73 17.86 4.23
C ALA A 68 -51.18 17.87 4.79
N THR A 69 -51.46 17.01 5.79
CA THR A 69 -52.78 16.93 6.43
C THR A 69 -52.97 18.01 7.48
N ASN A 70 -51.88 18.42 8.14
CA ASN A 70 -51.92 19.42 9.20
C ASN A 70 -51.29 20.70 8.69
N TYR A 71 -51.96 21.83 8.82
CA TYR A 71 -51.41 23.11 8.39
C TYR A 71 -51.89 24.25 9.25
N ILE A 72 -51.11 25.33 9.21
CA ILE A 72 -51.51 26.65 9.71
C ILE A 72 -51.62 27.61 8.53
N SER A 73 -52.58 28.51 8.59
CA SER A 73 -52.74 29.59 7.62
C SER A 73 -52.65 30.94 8.31
N PHE A 74 -52.00 31.89 7.66
CA PHE A 74 -51.94 33.28 8.12
C PHE A 74 -51.83 34.26 6.96
N SER A 75 -52.30 35.48 7.18
CA SER A 75 -52.12 36.58 6.23
C SER A 75 -50.64 36.97 6.15
N VAL A 76 -50.12 37.22 4.95
CA VAL A 76 -48.70 37.46 4.67
C VAL A 76 -48.19 38.79 5.25
N ASN A 77 -49.07 39.61 5.83
CA ASN A 77 -48.74 40.93 6.35
C ASN A 77 -48.20 40.87 7.79
N GLY A 78 -46.90 41.07 7.96
CA GLY A 78 -46.26 41.23 9.27
C GLY A 78 -44.79 40.77 9.32
N SER A 79 -44.02 41.28 10.27
CA SER A 79 -42.61 40.88 10.49
C SER A 79 -42.50 39.40 10.88
N PHE A 80 -43.45 38.90 11.67
CA PHE A 80 -43.52 37.49 12.09
C PHE A 80 -43.46 36.49 10.92
N VAL A 81 -44.22 36.76 9.86
CA VAL A 81 -44.31 35.86 8.70
C VAL A 81 -42.97 35.82 7.94
N GLN A 82 -42.28 36.95 7.88
CA GLN A 82 -40.97 37.03 7.24
C GLN A 82 -39.92 36.26 8.05
N ASP A 83 -39.93 36.43 9.38
CA ASP A 83 -39.03 35.70 10.28
C ASP A 83 -39.28 34.19 10.23
N LEU A 84 -40.54 33.77 10.20
CA LEU A 84 -40.93 32.36 10.07
C LEU A 84 -40.53 31.78 8.71
N LYS A 85 -40.76 32.51 7.60
CA LYS A 85 -40.29 32.11 6.26
C LYS A 85 -38.79 31.91 6.25
N GLN A 86 -38.04 32.82 6.87
CA GLN A 86 -36.58 32.72 6.97
C GLN A 86 -36.12 31.46 7.73
N GLN A 87 -36.81 31.09 8.82
CA GLN A 87 -36.50 29.85 9.54
C GLN A 87 -36.88 28.59 8.74
N LEU A 88 -38.04 28.61 8.06
CA LEU A 88 -38.52 27.49 7.22
C LEU A 88 -37.64 27.24 5.99
N GLU A 89 -37.07 28.30 5.41
CA GLU A 89 -36.18 28.21 4.25
C GLU A 89 -34.74 27.86 4.62
N ARG A 90 -34.40 27.82 5.92
CA ARG A 90 -33.06 27.50 6.41
C ARG A 90 -32.72 26.04 6.09
N LYS A 91 -32.07 25.83 4.94
CA LYS A 91 -31.58 24.51 4.53
C LYS A 91 -30.58 23.98 5.55
N ASP A 92 -30.72 22.71 5.92
CA ASP A 92 -29.67 22.00 6.66
C ASP A 92 -28.36 22.11 5.87
N SER A 93 -27.40 22.80 6.49
CA SER A 93 -26.05 23.02 5.96
C SER A 93 -25.04 22.09 6.62
N SER A 94 -25.50 21.14 7.44
CA SER A 94 -24.65 20.13 8.03
C SER A 94 -23.91 19.35 6.94
N PHE A 95 -22.69 18.92 7.27
CA PHE A 95 -21.89 18.08 6.39
C PHE A 95 -22.63 16.78 6.03
N ALA A 96 -23.28 16.15 7.02
CA ALA A 96 -24.06 14.95 6.84
C ALA A 96 -25.28 15.15 5.92
N GLY A 97 -26.05 16.22 6.11
CA GLY A 97 -27.19 16.56 5.26
C GLY A 97 -26.77 16.92 3.82
N SER A 98 -25.57 17.47 3.65
CA SER A 98 -24.99 17.70 2.32
C SER A 98 -24.56 16.40 1.64
N LEU A 99 -23.99 15.44 2.39
CA LEU A 99 -23.59 14.13 1.88
C LEU A 99 -24.78 13.28 1.41
N LEU A 100 -25.87 13.26 2.19
CA LEU A 100 -27.10 12.50 1.86
C LEU A 100 -27.84 13.03 0.63
N ARG A 101 -27.59 14.29 0.23
CA ARG A 101 -28.16 14.91 -0.97
C ARG A 101 -27.35 14.63 -2.24
N MET A 102 -26.14 14.09 -2.12
CA MET A 102 -25.31 13.77 -3.27
C MET A 102 -25.87 12.58 -4.04
N ASN A 103 -25.69 12.57 -5.36
CA ASN A 103 -26.06 11.41 -6.15
C ASN A 103 -25.07 10.25 -5.91
N ALA A 104 -25.51 9.03 -6.21
CA ALA A 104 -24.72 7.82 -5.98
C ALA A 104 -23.36 7.86 -6.71
N PHE A 105 -23.27 8.52 -7.86
CA PHE A 105 -22.02 8.68 -8.61
C PHE A 105 -21.01 9.54 -7.85
N THR A 106 -21.44 10.69 -7.30
CA THR A 106 -20.57 11.56 -6.52
C THR A 106 -20.11 10.90 -5.23
N LEU A 107 -21.00 10.16 -4.56
CA LEU A 107 -20.65 9.37 -3.38
C LEU A 107 -19.60 8.28 -3.73
N LEU A 108 -19.81 7.54 -4.82
CA LEU A 108 -18.87 6.53 -5.29
C LEU A 108 -17.51 7.15 -5.62
N LEU A 109 -17.49 8.30 -6.31
CA LEU A 109 -16.25 9.00 -6.65
C LEU A 109 -15.50 9.46 -5.39
N MET A 110 -16.20 10.00 -4.39
CA MET A 110 -15.59 10.38 -3.12
C MET A 110 -14.98 9.18 -2.39
N VAL A 111 -15.69 8.04 -2.39
CA VAL A 111 -15.20 6.80 -1.80
C VAL A 111 -13.94 6.33 -2.54
N LEU A 112 -13.96 6.29 -3.87
CA LEU A 112 -12.79 5.90 -4.68
C LEU A 112 -11.59 6.82 -4.44
N LEU A 113 -11.81 8.13 -4.35
CA LEU A 113 -10.75 9.10 -4.05
C LEU A 113 -10.19 8.90 -2.63
N LEU A 114 -11.04 8.63 -1.65
CA LEU A 114 -10.62 8.31 -0.30
C LEU A 114 -9.76 7.03 -0.27
N PHE A 115 -10.24 5.94 -0.89
CA PHE A 115 -9.49 4.69 -0.99
C PHE A 115 -8.16 4.87 -1.74
N SER A 116 -8.14 5.65 -2.82
CA SER A 116 -6.93 5.98 -3.56
C SER A 116 -5.94 6.78 -2.72
N GLY A 117 -6.42 7.77 -1.96
CA GLY A 117 -5.60 8.55 -1.03
C GLY A 117 -5.01 7.71 0.10
N VAL A 118 -5.81 6.82 0.69
CA VAL A 118 -5.36 5.87 1.73
C VAL A 118 -4.37 4.86 1.16
N TYR A 119 -4.63 4.30 -0.02
CA TYR A 119 -3.71 3.42 -0.74
C TYR A 119 -2.36 4.13 -0.95
N TRP A 120 -2.39 5.33 -1.50
CA TRP A 120 -1.17 6.11 -1.75
C TRP A 120 -0.41 6.41 -0.45
N ALA A 121 -1.11 6.80 0.62
CA ALA A 121 -0.49 7.03 1.91
C ALA A 121 0.15 5.77 2.49
N ILE A 122 -0.53 4.62 2.48
CA ILE A 122 0.00 3.37 3.03
C ILE A 122 1.17 2.85 2.19
N SER A 123 1.03 2.80 0.87
CA SER A 123 2.07 2.31 -0.05
C SER A 123 3.33 3.18 -0.08
N THR A 124 3.27 4.42 0.40
CA THR A 124 4.43 5.32 0.50
C THR A 124 5.01 5.38 1.92
N ILE A 125 4.15 5.60 2.92
CA ILE A 125 4.57 5.80 4.32
C ILE A 125 5.11 4.50 4.92
N VAL A 126 4.48 3.35 4.68
CA VAL A 126 4.91 2.08 5.30
C VAL A 126 6.32 1.68 4.84
N PRO A 127 6.65 1.63 3.53
CA PRO A 127 8.02 1.36 3.10
C PRO A 127 9.02 2.39 3.58
N TRP A 128 8.67 3.68 3.54
CA TRP A 128 9.55 4.75 4.02
C TRP A 128 9.87 4.62 5.52
N ALA A 129 8.83 4.45 6.34
CA ALA A 129 8.97 4.29 7.78
C ALA A 129 9.71 2.99 8.12
N GLY A 130 9.36 1.89 7.45
CA GLY A 130 10.02 0.59 7.63
C GLY A 130 11.51 0.66 7.34
N LEU A 131 11.93 1.26 6.21
CA LEU A 131 13.34 1.41 5.88
C LEU A 131 14.10 2.30 6.89
N LYS A 132 13.45 3.32 7.45
CA LYS A 132 14.06 4.20 8.45
C LYS A 132 14.15 3.57 9.83
N LEU A 133 13.15 2.78 10.23
CA LEU A 133 13.04 2.21 11.57
C LEU A 133 13.77 0.86 11.72
N ILE A 134 13.72 0.02 10.68
CA ILE A 134 14.40 -1.28 10.69
C ILE A 134 15.89 -1.03 10.51
N LYS A 135 16.67 -1.22 11.57
CA LYS A 135 18.13 -1.12 11.55
C LYS A 135 18.74 -2.41 10.97
N PRO A 136 20.00 -2.39 10.45
CA PRO A 136 20.65 -3.58 9.91
C PRO A 136 20.62 -4.79 10.85
N LYS A 137 20.86 -4.59 12.16
CA LYS A 137 20.78 -5.68 13.15
C LYS A 137 19.39 -6.33 13.22
N THR A 138 18.33 -5.52 13.20
CA THR A 138 16.94 -6.03 13.21
C THR A 138 16.62 -6.75 11.92
N GLU A 139 17.11 -6.23 10.79
CA GLU A 139 16.95 -6.85 9.48
C GLU A 139 17.68 -8.20 9.40
N THR A 140 18.89 -8.32 9.96
CA THR A 140 19.59 -9.61 10.08
C THR A 140 18.76 -10.60 10.88
N THR A 141 18.22 -10.23 12.04
CA THR A 141 17.36 -11.14 12.82
C THR A 141 16.09 -11.56 12.06
N LEU A 142 15.48 -10.64 11.31
CA LEU A 142 14.35 -10.97 10.43
C LEU A 142 14.78 -11.95 9.34
N GLY A 143 15.91 -11.68 8.70
CA GLY A 143 16.54 -12.50 7.67
C GLY A 143 16.80 -13.93 8.09
N GLU A 144 17.33 -14.15 9.30
CA GLU A 144 17.55 -15.50 9.83
C GLU A 144 16.24 -16.28 9.95
N LYS A 145 15.18 -15.66 10.48
CA LYS A 145 13.87 -16.33 10.60
C LYS A 145 13.28 -16.66 9.24
N MET A 146 13.44 -15.76 8.27
CA MET A 146 12.99 -16.00 6.89
C MET A 146 13.79 -17.14 6.25
N HIS A 147 15.12 -17.14 6.41
CA HIS A 147 15.99 -18.21 5.93
C HIS A 147 15.63 -19.56 6.55
N GLU A 148 15.50 -19.64 7.88
CA GLU A 148 15.06 -20.86 8.57
C GLU A 148 13.72 -21.36 8.02
N SER A 149 12.78 -20.43 7.79
CA SER A 149 11.48 -20.78 7.21
C SER A 149 11.62 -21.37 5.81
N MET A 150 12.42 -20.74 4.95
CA MET A 150 12.63 -21.15 3.56
C MET A 150 13.45 -22.43 3.44
N MET A 151 14.41 -22.68 4.34
CA MET A 151 15.21 -23.91 4.27
C MET A 151 14.43 -25.15 4.73
N ARG A 152 13.21 -25.01 5.27
CA ARG A 152 12.36 -26.15 5.63
C ARG A 152 12.00 -26.97 4.39
N GLY A 153 12.42 -28.23 4.38
CA GLY A 153 12.16 -29.17 3.28
C GLY A 153 13.18 -29.11 2.13
N GLU A 154 14.10 -28.15 2.15
CA GLU A 154 15.18 -28.06 1.18
C GLU A 154 16.31 -29.05 1.51
N THR A 155 16.99 -29.54 0.48
CA THR A 155 18.18 -30.38 0.66
C THR A 155 19.44 -29.53 0.54
N ILE A 156 20.07 -29.21 1.68
CA ILE A 156 21.30 -28.42 1.74
C ILE A 156 22.51 -29.28 1.31
N ASP A 157 23.40 -28.69 0.52
CA ASP A 157 24.72 -29.24 0.19
C ASP A 157 25.77 -28.64 1.14
N GLU A 158 25.99 -29.28 2.29
CA GLU A 158 26.88 -28.78 3.35
C GLU A 158 28.32 -28.55 2.85
N LYS A 159 28.83 -29.46 2.00
CA LYS A 159 30.19 -29.35 1.44
C LYS A 159 30.31 -28.13 0.54
N ARG A 160 29.39 -27.96 -0.41
CA ARG A 160 29.40 -26.79 -1.30
C ARG A 160 29.11 -25.50 -0.54
N THR A 161 28.27 -25.55 0.48
CA THR A 161 27.99 -24.41 1.37
C THR A 161 29.27 -23.94 2.06
N ALA A 162 30.05 -24.86 2.64
CA ALA A 162 31.31 -24.52 3.29
C ALA A 162 32.34 -23.94 2.30
N LEU A 163 32.49 -24.54 1.11
CA LEU A 163 33.40 -24.05 0.07
C LEU A 163 32.99 -22.67 -0.44
N LEU A 164 31.69 -22.48 -0.71
CA LEU A 164 31.15 -21.22 -1.18
C LEU A 164 31.30 -20.11 -0.11
N GLN A 165 31.11 -20.45 1.16
CA GLN A 165 31.36 -19.52 2.26
C GLN A 165 32.84 -19.13 2.38
N GLN A 166 33.78 -20.04 2.11
CA GLN A 166 35.21 -19.72 2.02
C GLN A 166 35.50 -18.80 0.83
N PHE A 167 34.92 -19.10 -0.34
CA PHE A 167 35.04 -18.25 -1.53
C PHE A 167 34.57 -16.82 -1.24
N ALA A 168 33.44 -16.66 -0.55
CA ALA A 168 32.92 -15.35 -0.20
C ALA A 168 33.73 -14.60 0.88
N LYS A 169 34.50 -15.30 1.74
CA LYS A 169 35.39 -14.65 2.72
C LYS A 169 36.57 -13.94 2.06
N GLU A 170 36.98 -14.40 0.88
CA GLU A 170 38.00 -13.73 0.07
C GLU A 170 37.46 -12.47 -0.64
N LEU A 171 36.16 -12.18 -0.53
CA LEU A 171 35.50 -11.06 -1.17
C LEU A 171 34.93 -10.08 -0.13
N GLN A 172 35.15 -8.79 -0.35
CA GLN A 172 34.55 -7.70 0.44
C GLN A 172 33.13 -7.36 -0.05
N LEU A 173 32.18 -8.27 0.15
CA LEU A 173 30.81 -8.19 -0.37
C LEU A 173 29.89 -7.19 0.35
N SER A 174 30.06 -7.02 1.67
CA SER A 174 29.28 -6.07 2.46
C SER A 174 30.10 -5.53 3.63
N LYS A 175 29.80 -4.30 4.05
CA LYS A 175 30.32 -3.69 5.28
C LYS A 175 29.29 -3.72 6.41
N ASP A 176 28.01 -3.67 6.05
CA ASP A 176 26.91 -3.45 7.00
C ASP A 176 26.22 -4.76 7.40
N TYR A 177 26.33 -5.81 6.57
CA TYR A 177 25.67 -7.09 6.78
C TYR A 177 26.66 -8.27 6.79
N PRO A 178 26.49 -9.25 7.68
CA PRO A 178 27.24 -10.49 7.64
C PRO A 178 26.73 -11.37 6.50
N ILE A 179 27.54 -11.58 5.46
CA ILE A 179 27.14 -12.42 4.33
C ILE A 179 27.25 -13.90 4.68
N LYS A 180 26.11 -14.59 4.64
CA LYS A 180 25.96 -16.02 4.90
C LYS A 180 25.44 -16.71 3.65
N LEU A 181 26.13 -17.75 3.22
CA LEU A 181 25.78 -18.48 2.00
C LEU A 181 25.18 -19.83 2.33
N THR A 182 24.20 -20.27 1.54
CA THR A 182 23.62 -21.62 1.63
C THR A 182 23.47 -22.20 0.23
N VAL A 183 23.99 -23.41 0.02
CA VAL A 183 23.84 -24.12 -1.25
C VAL A 183 22.72 -25.14 -1.14
N VAL A 184 21.72 -25.01 -2.00
CA VAL A 184 20.57 -25.92 -2.07
C VAL A 184 20.68 -26.81 -3.31
N LYS A 185 20.44 -28.12 -3.14
CA LYS A 185 20.46 -29.11 -4.22
C LYS A 185 19.21 -29.01 -5.10
N ASN A 186 19.20 -27.98 -5.94
CA ASN A 186 18.19 -27.76 -6.98
C ASN A 186 18.88 -27.65 -8.35
N LYS A 187 18.24 -28.20 -9.39
CA LYS A 187 18.73 -28.19 -10.78
C LYS A 187 18.45 -26.87 -11.50
N GLU A 188 17.53 -26.06 -10.98
CA GLU A 188 17.25 -24.73 -11.50
C GLU A 188 18.48 -23.82 -11.43
N VAL A 189 18.63 -22.97 -12.45
CA VAL A 189 19.68 -21.96 -12.53
C VAL A 189 19.19 -20.71 -11.79
N ASN A 190 19.36 -20.70 -10.47
CA ASN A 190 18.87 -19.60 -9.63
C ASN A 190 19.76 -19.35 -8.40
N ALA A 191 19.72 -18.11 -7.91
CA ALA A 191 20.22 -17.66 -6.62
C ALA A 191 19.35 -16.48 -6.15
N TYR A 192 19.30 -16.23 -4.85
CA TYR A 192 18.54 -15.09 -4.32
C TYR A 192 19.06 -14.61 -2.98
N ALA A 193 18.93 -13.30 -2.75
CA ALA A 193 19.21 -12.61 -1.50
C ALA A 193 17.97 -12.48 -0.59
N ILE A 194 18.10 -13.02 0.62
CA ILE A 194 17.17 -12.81 1.74
C ILE A 194 17.66 -11.58 2.53
N PRO A 195 16.74 -10.74 3.07
CA PRO A 195 17.12 -9.59 3.89
C PRO A 195 18.16 -9.92 4.96
N GLY A 196 19.04 -8.97 5.25
CA GLY A 196 19.90 -9.06 6.42
C GLY A 196 21.17 -9.90 6.28
N GLY A 197 21.47 -10.45 5.10
CA GLY A 197 22.78 -11.03 4.77
C GLY A 197 22.79 -12.46 4.21
N ASN A 198 21.64 -13.12 4.12
CA ASN A 198 21.57 -14.51 3.68
C ASN A 198 21.42 -14.59 2.15
N ILE A 199 22.28 -15.35 1.47
CA ILE A 199 22.18 -15.62 0.03
C ILE A 199 22.07 -17.12 -0.19
N VAL A 200 21.05 -17.53 -0.92
CA VAL A 200 20.83 -18.93 -1.29
C VAL A 200 21.25 -19.13 -2.74
N VAL A 201 22.03 -20.17 -3.00
CA VAL A 201 22.56 -20.49 -4.33
C VAL A 201 22.19 -21.93 -4.69
N TYR A 202 21.59 -22.13 -5.86
CA TYR A 202 21.23 -23.48 -6.30
C TYR A 202 22.40 -24.20 -7.00
N THR A 203 22.45 -25.53 -6.88
CA THR A 203 23.48 -26.31 -7.57
C THR A 203 23.43 -26.17 -9.10
N GLY A 204 22.26 -25.84 -9.68
CA GLY A 204 22.10 -25.60 -11.12
C GLY A 204 22.92 -24.42 -11.63
N ILE A 205 22.90 -23.27 -10.93
CA ILE A 205 23.67 -22.09 -11.35
C ILE A 205 25.18 -22.30 -11.20
N ILE A 206 25.62 -23.00 -10.14
CA ILE A 206 27.04 -23.38 -9.96
C ILE A 206 27.51 -24.26 -11.13
N LYS A 207 26.67 -25.20 -11.59
CA LYS A 207 26.98 -26.05 -12.75
C LYS A 207 27.01 -25.26 -14.06
N ALA A 208 26.15 -24.25 -14.22
CA ALA A 208 26.10 -23.42 -15.42
C ALA A 208 27.32 -22.48 -15.57
N MET A 209 27.77 -21.86 -14.48
CA MET A 209 28.90 -20.92 -14.50
C MET A 209 30.21 -21.59 -14.94
N LYS A 210 31.07 -20.85 -15.64
CA LYS A 210 32.31 -21.39 -16.24
C LYS A 210 33.60 -20.87 -15.63
N SER A 211 33.54 -19.90 -14.71
CA SER A 211 34.72 -19.33 -14.08
C SER A 211 34.43 -18.80 -12.67
N PRO A 212 35.46 -18.69 -11.81
CA PRO A 212 35.32 -18.06 -10.49
C PRO A 212 34.88 -16.59 -10.61
N ASP A 213 35.29 -15.89 -11.68
CA ASP A 213 34.85 -14.53 -11.96
C ASP A 213 33.32 -14.44 -12.13
N GLU A 214 32.70 -15.39 -12.83
CA GLU A 214 31.24 -15.46 -12.97
C GLU A 214 30.55 -15.70 -11.61
N LEU A 215 31.14 -16.55 -10.75
CA LEU A 215 30.65 -16.78 -9.39
C LEU A 215 30.78 -15.52 -8.52
N ALA A 216 31.91 -14.82 -8.60
CA ALA A 216 32.09 -13.56 -7.90
C ALA A 216 31.09 -12.49 -8.40
N ALA A 217 30.79 -12.46 -9.70
CA ALA A 217 29.78 -11.57 -10.27
C ALA A 217 28.38 -11.88 -9.71
N LEU A 218 28.02 -13.16 -9.58
CA LEU A 218 26.77 -13.58 -8.98
C LEU A 218 26.69 -13.11 -7.52
N LEU A 219 27.70 -13.42 -6.72
CA LEU A 219 27.73 -13.02 -5.31
C LEU A 219 27.76 -11.49 -5.14
N GLY A 220 28.43 -10.76 -6.03
CA GLY A 220 28.42 -9.30 -6.05
C GLY A 220 27.03 -8.73 -6.33
N HIS A 221 26.30 -9.31 -7.29
CA HIS A 221 24.91 -8.93 -7.60
C HIS A 221 23.97 -9.19 -6.41
N GLU A 222 24.00 -10.39 -5.84
CA GLU A 222 23.16 -10.73 -4.68
C GLU A 222 23.52 -9.89 -3.44
N ALA A 223 24.81 -9.62 -3.23
CA ALA A 223 25.26 -8.72 -2.16
C ALA A 223 24.79 -7.28 -2.38
N ALA A 224 24.71 -6.80 -3.62
CA ALA A 224 24.15 -5.50 -3.93
C ALA A 224 22.67 -5.41 -3.54
N HIS A 225 21.87 -6.46 -3.79
CA HIS A 225 20.48 -6.50 -3.29
C HIS A 225 20.37 -6.40 -1.77
N ILE A 226 21.32 -6.99 -1.03
CA ILE A 226 21.38 -6.89 0.42
C ILE A 226 21.78 -5.48 0.86
N ASN A 227 22.87 -4.95 0.31
CA ASN A 227 23.42 -3.65 0.68
C ASN A 227 22.43 -2.50 0.40
N GLU A 228 21.71 -2.57 -0.72
CA GLU A 228 20.69 -1.61 -1.13
C GLU A 228 19.30 -1.95 -0.55
N ARG A 229 19.21 -3.01 0.26
CA ARG A 229 18.01 -3.45 0.99
C ARG A 229 16.81 -3.65 0.08
N HIS A 230 17.05 -4.13 -1.14
CA HIS A 230 16.05 -4.32 -2.18
C HIS A 230 14.96 -5.30 -1.75
N SER A 231 15.34 -6.44 -1.19
CA SER A 231 14.39 -7.45 -0.69
C SER A 231 13.51 -6.89 0.43
N LEU A 232 14.09 -6.14 1.39
CA LEU A 232 13.30 -5.49 2.45
C LEU A 232 12.34 -4.44 1.89
N LYS A 233 12.78 -3.61 0.95
CA LYS A 233 11.92 -2.61 0.29
C LYS A 233 10.74 -3.27 -0.42
N SER A 234 10.97 -4.40 -1.08
CA SER A 234 9.93 -5.18 -1.75
C SER A 234 8.95 -5.78 -0.75
N ILE A 235 9.46 -6.42 0.32
CA ILE A 235 8.64 -6.97 1.42
C ILE A 235 7.77 -5.88 2.05
N LEU A 236 8.32 -4.70 2.35
CA LEU A 236 7.56 -3.62 2.98
C LEU A 236 6.46 -3.09 2.05
N ARG A 237 6.69 -3.06 0.73
CA ARG A 237 5.66 -2.71 -0.26
C ARG A 237 4.56 -3.76 -0.31
N SER A 238 4.92 -5.05 -0.31
CA SER A 238 3.95 -6.14 -0.28
C SER A 238 3.14 -6.15 1.02
N ALA A 239 3.79 -5.91 2.16
CA ALA A 239 3.12 -5.80 3.46
C ALA A 239 2.17 -4.59 3.52
N ALA A 240 2.54 -3.46 2.93
CA ALA A 240 1.65 -2.30 2.81
C ALA A 240 0.38 -2.64 2.01
N THR A 241 0.53 -3.38 0.91
CA THR A 241 -0.61 -3.88 0.11
C THR A 241 -1.44 -4.90 0.90
N GLY A 242 -0.80 -5.82 1.62
CA GLY A 242 -1.49 -6.80 2.47
C GLY A 242 -2.31 -6.15 3.59
N LEU A 243 -1.79 -5.10 4.21
CA LEU A 243 -2.51 -4.30 5.22
C LEU A 243 -3.76 -3.63 4.65
N LEU A 244 -3.72 -3.17 3.41
CA LEU A 244 -4.90 -2.59 2.77
C LEU A 244 -5.99 -3.64 2.56
N VAL A 245 -5.61 -4.85 2.15
CA VAL A 245 -6.54 -5.98 1.97
C VAL A 245 -7.10 -6.42 3.33
N SER A 246 -6.28 -6.53 4.38
CA SER A 246 -6.75 -6.94 5.70
C SER A 246 -7.73 -5.96 6.33
N VAL A 247 -7.54 -4.65 6.14
CA VAL A 247 -8.50 -3.63 6.59
C VAL A 247 -9.84 -3.78 5.89
N VAL A 248 -9.84 -4.11 4.58
CA VAL A 248 -11.08 -4.34 3.82
C VAL A 248 -11.78 -5.63 4.27
N LEU A 249 -11.03 -6.67 4.60
CA LEU A 249 -11.56 -7.98 4.99
C LEU A 249 -11.78 -8.14 6.51
N ASN A 250 -11.41 -7.12 7.30
CA ASN A 250 -11.43 -7.13 8.77
C ASN A 250 -10.60 -8.28 9.40
N ASP A 251 -9.44 -8.60 8.81
CA ASP A 251 -8.55 -9.68 9.24
C ASP A 251 -7.17 -9.14 9.67
N VAL A 252 -7.12 -8.56 10.87
CA VAL A 252 -5.93 -7.82 11.34
C VAL A 252 -4.93 -8.76 12.01
N SER A 253 -4.12 -9.46 11.22
CA SER A 253 -2.93 -10.18 11.71
C SER A 253 -1.71 -9.24 11.82
N GLY A 254 -0.75 -9.61 12.67
CA GLY A 254 0.46 -8.80 12.91
C GLY A 254 1.41 -8.75 11.71
N ILE A 255 1.87 -7.55 11.32
CA ILE A 255 2.70 -7.30 10.13
C ILE A 255 3.94 -8.22 10.06
N PHE A 256 4.62 -8.44 11.19
CA PHE A 256 5.81 -9.29 11.23
C PHE A 256 5.50 -10.76 10.93
N SER A 257 4.36 -11.28 11.40
CA SER A 257 3.94 -12.65 11.10
C SER A 257 3.60 -12.80 9.62
N ILE A 258 2.86 -11.84 9.05
CA ILE A 258 2.54 -11.81 7.62
C ILE A 258 3.82 -11.85 6.77
N ILE A 259 4.84 -11.06 7.13
CA ILE A 259 6.10 -11.01 6.37
C ILE A 259 6.83 -12.35 6.39
N VAL A 260 6.91 -13.01 7.56
CA VAL A 260 7.60 -14.30 7.70
C VAL A 260 6.81 -15.43 7.03
N GLU A 261 5.49 -15.43 7.16
CA GLU A 261 4.61 -16.42 6.51
C GLU A 261 4.63 -16.30 4.99
N ASN A 262 4.84 -15.10 4.46
CA ASN A 262 4.98 -14.86 3.01
C ASN A 262 6.44 -14.89 2.52
N ALA A 263 7.40 -15.36 3.32
CA ALA A 263 8.81 -15.42 2.95
C ALA A 263 9.08 -16.25 1.67
N GLU A 264 8.24 -17.25 1.40
CA GLU A 264 8.27 -18.06 0.17
C GLU A 264 8.19 -17.22 -1.11
N GLY A 265 7.49 -16.08 -1.07
CA GLY A 265 7.41 -15.13 -2.19
C GLY A 265 8.75 -14.50 -2.57
N LEU A 266 9.79 -14.60 -1.74
CA LEU A 266 11.14 -14.17 -2.10
C LEU A 266 11.76 -15.02 -3.22
N ARG A 267 11.40 -16.30 -3.32
CA ARG A 267 11.97 -17.21 -4.35
C ARG A 267 11.61 -16.80 -5.76
N THR A 268 10.42 -16.20 -5.92
CA THR A 268 9.84 -15.76 -7.17
C THR A 268 9.76 -14.22 -7.26
N MET A 269 10.51 -13.53 -6.40
CA MET A 269 10.43 -12.08 -6.32
C MET A 269 11.04 -11.45 -7.58
N HIS A 270 10.20 -10.77 -8.35
CA HIS A 270 10.64 -9.98 -9.49
C HIS A 270 10.94 -8.54 -9.06
N PHE A 271 12.17 -8.11 -9.28
CA PHE A 271 12.53 -6.72 -9.10
C PHE A 271 12.30 -5.91 -10.38
N SER A 272 11.98 -4.63 -10.20
CA SER A 272 11.84 -3.71 -11.33
C SER A 272 13.17 -3.52 -12.06
N ARG A 273 13.14 -3.23 -13.37
CA ARG A 273 14.33 -2.95 -14.18
C ARG A 273 15.33 -1.97 -13.54
N GLY A 274 14.83 -0.92 -12.87
CA GLY A 274 15.70 0.06 -12.19
C GLY A 274 16.42 -0.50 -10.96
N ILE A 275 15.81 -1.45 -10.25
CA ILE A 275 16.44 -2.15 -9.12
C ILE A 275 17.52 -3.10 -9.63
N GLU A 276 17.24 -3.83 -10.70
CA GLU A 276 18.21 -4.71 -11.36
C GLU A 276 19.43 -3.95 -11.87
N ALA A 277 19.19 -2.83 -12.57
CA ALA A 277 20.26 -2.00 -13.10
C ALA A 277 21.16 -1.43 -11.98
N ASN A 278 20.57 -1.04 -10.85
CA ASN A 278 21.33 -0.60 -9.68
C ASN A 278 22.13 -1.75 -9.04
N ALA A 279 21.53 -2.94 -8.89
CA ALA A 279 22.22 -4.12 -8.37
C ALA A 279 23.38 -4.57 -9.29
N ASP A 280 23.20 -4.47 -10.61
CA ASP A 280 24.27 -4.73 -11.58
C ASP A 280 25.43 -3.75 -11.42
N GLU A 281 25.14 -2.46 -11.30
CA GLU A 281 26.16 -1.42 -11.16
C GLU A 281 26.94 -1.57 -9.85
N GLU A 282 26.24 -1.72 -8.72
CA GLU A 282 26.86 -1.93 -7.41
C GLU A 282 27.61 -3.27 -7.35
N GLY A 283 27.06 -4.33 -7.96
CA GLY A 283 27.74 -5.62 -8.11
C GLY A 283 29.05 -5.50 -8.90
N MET A 284 29.06 -4.74 -9.99
CA MET A 284 30.28 -4.47 -10.76
C MET A 284 31.29 -3.61 -9.99
N LYS A 285 30.83 -2.63 -9.19
CA LYS A 285 31.71 -1.88 -8.27
C LYS A 285 32.35 -2.80 -7.23
N LEU A 286 31.60 -3.76 -6.69
CA LEU A 286 32.12 -4.79 -5.79
C LEU A 286 33.17 -5.67 -6.49
N LEU A 287 32.97 -6.05 -7.76
CA LEU A 287 33.99 -6.79 -8.52
C LEU A 287 35.30 -6.00 -8.62
N VAL A 288 35.21 -4.74 -9.06
CA VAL A 288 36.39 -3.86 -9.20
C VAL A 288 37.12 -3.73 -7.86
N LYS A 289 36.37 -3.52 -6.77
CA LYS A 289 36.92 -3.41 -5.40
C LYS A 289 37.65 -4.68 -4.96
N ASN A 290 37.21 -5.84 -5.43
CA ASN A 290 37.83 -7.14 -5.13
C ASN A 290 38.92 -7.54 -6.15
N GLY A 291 39.34 -6.64 -7.03
CA GLY A 291 40.36 -6.94 -8.04
C GLY A 291 39.87 -7.90 -9.12
N ILE A 292 38.56 -7.97 -9.36
CA ILE A 292 37.93 -8.80 -10.40
C ILE A 292 37.41 -7.90 -11.52
N HIS A 293 37.66 -8.31 -12.76
CA HIS A 293 37.27 -7.51 -13.91
C HIS A 293 35.73 -7.44 -14.06
N PRO A 294 35.12 -6.24 -14.18
CA PRO A 294 33.66 -6.09 -14.17
C PRO A 294 32.94 -6.77 -15.36
N LEU A 295 33.66 -7.03 -16.46
CA LEU A 295 33.17 -7.86 -17.58
C LEU A 295 32.71 -9.27 -17.16
N ALA A 296 33.09 -9.75 -15.98
CA ALA A 296 32.53 -10.98 -15.40
C ALA A 296 31.00 -10.94 -15.28
N MET A 297 30.41 -9.77 -14.99
CA MET A 297 28.95 -9.59 -14.93
C MET A 297 28.29 -9.86 -16.28
N LYS A 298 28.88 -9.34 -17.36
CA LYS A 298 28.41 -9.61 -18.72
C LYS A 298 28.42 -11.12 -19.03
N LYS A 299 29.51 -11.81 -18.67
CA LYS A 299 29.64 -13.26 -18.91
C LYS A 299 28.60 -14.06 -18.12
N LEU A 300 28.35 -13.68 -16.87
CA LEU A 300 27.30 -14.27 -16.04
C LEU A 300 25.93 -14.09 -16.72
N MET A 301 25.56 -12.87 -17.11
CA MET A 301 24.29 -12.60 -17.78
C MET A 301 24.13 -13.38 -19.09
N GLN A 302 25.19 -13.48 -19.90
CA GLN A 302 25.18 -14.32 -21.09
C GLN A 302 24.96 -15.80 -20.75
N ARG A 303 25.58 -16.30 -19.67
CA ARG A 303 25.37 -17.68 -19.20
C ARG A 303 23.93 -17.92 -18.76
N LEU A 304 23.35 -16.98 -18.02
CA LEU A 304 21.94 -17.04 -17.60
C LEU A 304 21.02 -17.08 -18.84
N LYS A 305 21.25 -16.19 -19.81
CA LYS A 305 20.50 -16.16 -21.07
C LYS A 305 20.59 -17.47 -21.85
N GLU A 306 21.77 -18.07 -21.96
CA GLU A 306 21.98 -19.37 -22.64
C GLU A 306 21.29 -20.55 -21.93
N ASN A 307 21.10 -20.48 -20.62
CA ASN A 307 20.50 -21.55 -19.82
C ASN A 307 19.02 -21.28 -19.51
N THR A 308 18.44 -20.25 -20.13
CA THR A 308 16.99 -20.00 -20.09
C THR A 308 16.33 -20.93 -21.11
N PRO A 309 15.36 -21.78 -20.74
CA PRO A 309 14.65 -22.61 -21.71
C PRO A 309 13.94 -21.73 -22.74
N GLU A 310 13.93 -22.14 -24.02
CA GLU A 310 13.14 -21.53 -25.10
C GLU A 310 11.63 -21.75 -24.84
N ILE A 311 11.08 -21.05 -23.85
CA ILE A 311 9.63 -20.89 -23.65
C ILE A 311 9.32 -19.46 -24.12
N PRO A 312 8.17 -19.19 -24.76
CA PRO A 312 7.78 -17.81 -25.10
C PRO A 312 8.04 -16.87 -23.91
N ASP A 313 8.59 -15.68 -24.15
CA ASP A 313 9.02 -14.71 -23.10
C ASP A 313 7.97 -14.48 -21.99
N ALA A 314 6.69 -14.70 -22.27
CA ALA A 314 5.58 -14.63 -21.31
C ALA A 314 5.56 -15.77 -20.26
N PHE A 315 6.38 -16.82 -20.43
CA PHE A 315 6.36 -18.05 -19.62
C PHE A 315 7.76 -18.56 -19.22
N SER A 316 8.87 -18.02 -19.77
CA SER A 316 10.25 -18.29 -19.32
C SER A 316 10.80 -17.13 -18.47
N PHE A 317 10.21 -16.90 -17.31
CA PHE A 317 10.75 -15.96 -16.31
C PHE A 317 11.94 -16.62 -15.60
N MET A 318 13.20 -16.45 -16.00
CA MET A 318 14.30 -16.81 -15.06
C MET A 318 13.99 -16.17 -13.70
N LEU A 319 13.87 -17.02 -12.67
CA LEU A 319 12.77 -17.03 -11.68
C LEU A 319 12.63 -15.79 -10.78
N SER A 320 13.51 -14.80 -10.91
CA SER A 320 13.50 -13.54 -10.16
C SER A 320 14.15 -12.38 -10.93
N HIS A 321 15.29 -12.63 -11.63
CA HIS A 321 16.14 -11.60 -12.27
C HIS A 321 16.45 -11.90 -13.76
N PRO A 322 15.63 -11.43 -14.72
CA PRO A 322 15.84 -11.75 -16.14
C PRO A 322 17.09 -11.06 -16.73
N ALA A 323 17.92 -11.85 -17.42
CA ALA A 323 19.09 -11.36 -18.15
C ALA A 323 18.67 -10.77 -19.51
N THR A 324 18.59 -9.44 -19.61
CA THR A 324 18.18 -8.73 -20.83
C THR A 324 19.39 -8.25 -21.63
N ASP A 325 19.20 -8.05 -22.94
CA ASP A 325 20.24 -7.47 -23.81
C ASP A 325 20.67 -6.06 -23.36
N GLU A 326 19.75 -5.30 -22.77
CA GLU A 326 20.01 -4.00 -22.18
C GLU A 326 21.00 -4.09 -21.01
N ARG A 327 20.80 -5.04 -20.09
CA ARG A 327 21.71 -5.28 -18.96
C ARG A 327 23.09 -5.77 -19.42
N ILE A 328 23.13 -6.66 -20.40
CA ILE A 328 24.39 -7.15 -21.01
C ILE A 328 25.16 -5.98 -21.66
N LYS A 329 24.45 -5.09 -22.36
CA LYS A 329 25.03 -3.88 -22.95
C LYS A 329 25.56 -2.95 -21.85
N HIS A 330 24.79 -2.69 -20.81
CA HIS A 330 25.20 -1.85 -19.68
C HIS A 330 26.46 -2.42 -18.99
N ALA A 331 26.51 -3.72 -18.71
CA ALA A 331 27.68 -4.36 -18.12
C ALA A 331 28.92 -4.25 -19.02
N ASN A 332 28.73 -4.30 -20.34
CA ASN A 332 29.81 -4.08 -21.30
C ASN A 332 30.30 -2.63 -21.28
N GLU A 333 29.39 -1.65 -21.24
CA GLU A 333 29.70 -0.22 -21.19
C GLU A 333 30.43 0.16 -19.88
N PHE A 334 29.95 -0.33 -18.73
CA PHE A 334 30.61 -0.12 -17.44
C PHE A 334 32.05 -0.65 -17.45
N ALA A 335 32.31 -1.75 -18.16
CA ALA A 335 33.63 -2.37 -18.21
C ALA A 335 34.64 -1.64 -19.12
N ILE A 336 34.21 -0.73 -20.01
CA ILE A 336 35.09 -0.05 -20.99
C ILE A 336 36.29 0.66 -20.35
N PRO A 337 36.15 1.41 -19.23
CA PRO A 337 37.29 2.11 -18.62
C PRO A 337 38.32 1.18 -17.97
N TYR A 338 37.97 -0.08 -17.73
CA TYR A 338 38.79 -1.03 -16.98
C TYR A 338 39.60 -1.91 -17.93
N LYS A 339 40.93 -1.75 -17.95
CA LYS A 339 41.82 -2.59 -18.76
C LYS A 339 41.98 -3.97 -18.13
N LYS A 340 41.81 -5.03 -18.91
CA LYS A 340 41.98 -6.43 -18.43
C LYS A 340 43.33 -6.69 -17.76
N SER A 341 44.41 -6.08 -18.25
CA SER A 341 45.76 -6.20 -17.69
C SER A 341 45.89 -5.68 -16.25
N SER A 342 44.93 -4.88 -15.77
CA SER A 342 44.91 -4.33 -14.41
C SER A 342 44.34 -5.30 -13.37
N PHE A 343 43.86 -6.47 -13.80
CA PHE A 343 43.23 -7.47 -12.94
C PHE A 343 44.01 -8.77 -13.04
N ALA A 344 44.60 -9.21 -11.93
CA ALA A 344 45.36 -10.46 -11.87
C ALA A 344 44.43 -11.63 -11.51
N PRO A 345 44.70 -12.84 -12.02
CA PRO A 345 44.04 -14.05 -11.52
C PRO A 345 44.21 -14.18 -10.00
N ASN A 346 43.20 -14.73 -9.33
CA ASN A 346 43.25 -15.00 -7.89
C ASN A 346 43.33 -16.52 -7.68
N PRO A 347 44.53 -17.08 -7.40
CA PRO A 347 44.72 -18.52 -7.27
C PRO A 347 43.88 -19.17 -6.17
N VAL A 348 43.53 -18.41 -5.11
CA VAL A 348 42.69 -18.91 -4.02
C VAL A 348 41.25 -19.11 -4.52
N LEU A 349 40.70 -18.12 -5.24
CA LEU A 349 39.38 -18.24 -5.86
C LEU A 349 39.35 -19.35 -6.92
N ASP A 350 40.41 -19.48 -7.72
CA ASP A 350 40.54 -20.54 -8.73
C ASP A 350 40.54 -21.94 -8.12
N SER A 351 41.26 -22.13 -7.00
CA SER A 351 41.31 -23.40 -6.26
C SER A 351 39.94 -23.74 -5.66
N LEU A 352 39.33 -22.80 -4.94
CA LEU A 352 38.01 -22.99 -4.33
C LEU A 352 36.92 -23.27 -5.38
N TRP A 353 36.99 -22.62 -6.55
CA TRP A 353 36.09 -22.87 -7.66
C TRP A 353 36.22 -24.29 -8.22
N SER A 354 37.46 -24.77 -8.35
CA SER A 354 37.74 -26.12 -8.84
C SER A 354 37.22 -27.20 -7.89
N GLU A 355 37.23 -26.97 -6.57
CA GLU A 355 36.62 -27.87 -5.59
C GLU A 355 35.08 -27.77 -5.53
N LEU A 356 34.52 -26.61 -5.87
CA LEU A 356 33.08 -26.36 -5.85
C LEU A 356 32.35 -27.04 -7.02
N LYS A 357 33.02 -27.12 -8.19
CA LYS A 357 32.50 -27.79 -9.39
C LYS A 357 32.40 -29.30 -9.20
#